data_AF-A0A2E9CBG8-F1
#
_entry.id   AF-A0A2E9CBG8-F1
#
_cell.length_a   1.000
_cell.length_b   1.000
_cell.length_c   1.000
_cell.angle_alpha   90.00
_cell.angle_beta   90.00
_cell.angle_gamma   90.00
#
_symmetry.space_group_name_H-M   'P 1'
#
loop_
_entity.id
_entity.type
_entity.pdbx_description
1 polymer ?
#
loop_
_entity_poly.entity_id
_entity_poly.type
_entity_poly.pdbx_seq_one_letter_code
_entity_poly.pdbx_strand_id
1 'polypeptide(L)'
;MGLWHRVNTNPAKEELTELLVTGEDDESFEVIRDYISKEGGRKLVKNTGVTIAFLPFLLVGSLFVGIAFIILLSPDSEVPIWGSLCSLTLGSVAMYVGWMFVSESVGEVINPDDFEKSEVRVFFHEDYQYLAEVKVILDATDEDKIGDIIFLKQIFLSDECEIECEFIRGYSDNHTSAPDRNTFYVSDGNKFGTRITICYRNDLKQAKRIEIAEKFSKKLGIKIASPLVV
;
A
#
# COMPACT_ATOMS: atom_id res chain seq x y z
N MET A 1 8.95 -49.81 2.19
CA MET A 1 7.94 -48.74 2.42
C MET A 1 8.69 -47.42 2.44
N GLY A 2 8.43 -46.41 1.63
CA GLY A 2 7.53 -46.25 0.49
C GLY A 2 8.09 -45.11 -0.35
N LEU A 3 8.31 -45.38 -1.63
CA LEU A 3 8.95 -44.55 -2.65
C LEU A 3 8.03 -43.39 -3.16
N TRP A 4 7.30 -42.73 -2.26
CA TRP A 4 6.18 -41.81 -2.61
C TRP A 4 6.22 -40.42 -1.97
N HIS A 5 7.38 -39.99 -1.46
CA HIS A 5 7.57 -38.61 -0.97
C HIS A 5 8.77 -37.91 -1.66
N ARG A 6 8.81 -37.99 -2.99
CA ARG A 6 9.43 -36.94 -3.81
C ARG A 6 8.32 -36.00 -4.24
N VAL A 7 7.79 -35.24 -3.29
CA VAL A 7 7.13 -33.97 -3.63
C VAL A 7 8.28 -33.04 -4.06
N ASN A 8 8.06 -32.21 -5.08
CA ASN A 8 8.98 -31.16 -5.53
C ASN A 8 9.31 -30.18 -4.39
N THR A 9 10.18 -30.56 -3.47
CA THR A 9 10.60 -29.74 -2.36
C THR A 9 11.77 -28.89 -2.83
N ASN A 10 11.53 -27.57 -2.93
CA ASN A 10 12.58 -26.59 -3.16
C ASN A 10 13.25 -26.34 -1.79
N PRO A 11 14.49 -26.81 -1.56
CA PRO A 11 15.14 -26.71 -0.25
C PRO A 11 15.26 -25.25 0.21
N ALA A 12 15.60 -24.32 -0.70
CA ALA A 12 15.70 -22.90 -0.39
C ALA A 12 14.34 -22.30 0.01
N LYS A 13 13.25 -22.74 -0.59
CA LYS A 13 11.91 -22.28 -0.20
C LYS A 13 11.53 -22.80 1.19
N GLU A 14 11.86 -24.05 1.49
CA GLU A 14 11.58 -24.66 2.79
C GLU A 14 12.35 -23.95 3.91
N GLU A 15 13.65 -23.75 3.70
CA GLU A 15 14.54 -23.02 4.61
C GLU A 15 14.04 -21.59 4.84
N LEU A 16 13.69 -20.86 3.78
CA LEU A 16 13.11 -19.52 3.90
C LEU A 16 11.76 -19.53 4.63
N THR A 17 10.93 -20.55 4.42
CA THR A 17 9.64 -20.66 5.11
C THR A 17 9.86 -20.91 6.61
N GLU A 18 10.78 -21.81 6.95
CA GLU A 18 11.13 -22.10 8.35
C GLU A 18 11.67 -20.85 9.05
N LEU A 19 12.63 -20.15 8.42
CA LEU A 19 13.19 -18.88 8.90
C LEU A 19 12.09 -17.85 9.20
N LEU A 20 11.16 -17.65 8.27
CA LEU A 20 10.08 -16.67 8.43
C LEU A 20 9.08 -17.07 9.52
N VAL A 21 8.90 -18.37 9.78
CA VAL A 21 8.00 -18.87 10.84
C VAL A 21 8.66 -18.83 12.21
N THR A 22 9.95 -19.18 12.32
CA THR A 22 10.68 -19.18 13.59
C THR A 22 11.11 -17.78 14.01
N GLY A 23 11.27 -16.86 13.05
CA GLY A 23 11.79 -15.52 13.29
C GLY A 23 13.28 -15.52 13.64
N GLU A 24 13.99 -16.60 13.32
CA GLU A 24 15.44 -16.69 13.49
C GLU A 24 16.13 -15.90 12.37
N ASP A 25 17.20 -15.18 12.74
CA ASP A 25 18.08 -14.54 11.76
C ASP A 25 18.98 -15.62 11.14
N ASP A 26 18.80 -15.90 9.85
CA ASP A 26 19.75 -16.69 9.08
C ASP A 26 20.56 -15.79 8.15
N GLU A 27 21.88 -15.89 8.22
CA GLU A 27 22.81 -15.18 7.34
C GLU A 27 22.78 -15.72 5.90
N SER A 28 22.15 -16.88 5.67
CA SER A 28 22.02 -17.53 4.36
C SER A 28 21.14 -16.77 3.37
N PHE A 29 20.14 -16.03 3.87
CA PHE A 29 19.21 -15.22 3.07
C PHE A 29 19.47 -13.73 3.21
N GLU A 30 19.97 -13.11 2.14
CA GLU A 30 20.13 -11.67 2.08
C GLU A 30 18.86 -10.96 1.61
N VAL A 31 18.41 -9.95 2.34
CA VAL A 31 17.31 -9.08 1.91
C VAL A 31 17.82 -8.06 0.90
N ILE A 32 17.40 -8.20 -0.35
CA ILE A 32 17.75 -7.29 -1.45
C ILE A 32 16.90 -6.03 -1.46
N ARG A 33 15.63 -6.18 -1.12
CA ARG A 33 14.64 -5.11 -1.15
C ARG A 33 13.55 -5.38 -0.14
N ASP A 34 13.13 -4.33 0.54
CA ASP A 34 12.03 -4.31 1.48
C ASP A 34 11.14 -3.10 1.20
N TYR A 35 9.83 -3.27 1.31
CA TYR A 35 8.89 -2.16 1.26
C TYR A 35 7.55 -2.54 1.89
N ILE A 36 6.87 -1.54 2.42
CA ILE A 36 5.48 -1.68 2.86
C ILE A 36 4.59 -1.73 1.61
N SER A 37 3.96 -2.87 1.37
CA SER A 37 3.15 -3.08 0.17
C SER A 37 1.72 -2.56 0.31
N LYS A 38 1.20 -2.60 1.54
CA LYS A 38 -0.12 -2.10 1.90
C LYS A 38 -0.09 -1.63 3.34
N GLU A 39 -0.65 -0.45 3.56
CA GLU A 39 -0.86 0.11 4.89
C GLU A 39 -2.15 0.93 4.83
N GLY A 40 -3.11 0.60 5.70
CA GLY A 40 -4.39 1.28 5.80
C GLY A 40 -5.58 0.47 5.28
N GLY A 41 -6.76 1.07 5.44
CA GLY A 41 -8.03 0.40 5.22
C GLY A 41 -8.83 0.84 4.00
N ARG A 42 -9.65 -0.08 3.48
CA ARG A 42 -10.44 0.10 2.24
C ARG A 42 -11.55 1.15 2.38
N LYS A 43 -12.03 1.41 3.61
CA LYS A 43 -13.14 2.33 3.89
C LYS A 43 -12.75 3.79 4.13
N LEU A 44 -11.47 4.08 4.41
CA LEU A 44 -10.99 5.46 4.64
C LEU A 44 -11.36 6.43 3.49
N VAL A 45 -11.25 5.99 2.24
CA VAL A 45 -11.58 6.81 1.05
C VAL A 45 -13.09 7.05 0.93
N LYS A 46 -13.91 6.03 1.22
CA LYS A 46 -15.38 6.14 1.17
C LYS A 46 -15.90 7.07 2.27
N ASN A 47 -15.32 7.00 3.45
CA ASN A 47 -15.72 7.81 4.61
C ASN A 47 -15.27 9.26 4.50
N THR A 48 -14.15 9.50 3.82
CA THR A 48 -13.74 10.86 3.47
C THR A 48 -14.82 11.53 2.61
N GLY A 49 -15.38 10.79 1.63
CA GLY A 49 -16.49 11.26 0.80
C GLY A 49 -17.79 11.51 1.60
N VAL A 50 -18.16 10.60 2.50
CA VAL A 50 -19.33 10.75 3.39
C VAL A 50 -19.15 11.95 4.31
N THR A 51 -18.00 12.07 4.98
CA THR A 51 -17.69 13.21 5.85
C THR A 51 -17.80 14.53 5.08
N ILE A 52 -17.22 14.64 3.89
CA ILE A 52 -17.31 15.86 3.06
C ILE A 52 -18.77 16.16 2.65
N ALA A 53 -19.57 15.15 2.34
CA ALA A 53 -20.97 15.33 1.94
C ALA A 53 -21.87 15.79 3.10
N PHE A 54 -21.58 15.35 4.33
CA PHE A 54 -22.43 15.61 5.51
C PHE A 54 -21.91 16.73 6.44
N LEU A 55 -20.64 17.14 6.31
CA LEU A 55 -20.08 18.29 7.04
C LEU A 55 -20.88 19.60 6.82
N PRO A 56 -21.39 19.91 5.60
CA PRO A 56 -22.25 21.08 5.40
C PRO A 56 -23.53 21.05 6.23
N PHE A 57 -24.10 19.87 6.52
CA PHE A 57 -25.31 19.75 7.35
C PHE A 57 -25.04 20.12 8.82
N LEU A 58 -23.85 19.80 9.34
CA LEU A 58 -23.42 20.25 10.67
C LEU A 58 -23.26 21.78 10.71
N LEU A 59 -22.64 22.37 9.68
CA LEU A 59 -22.43 23.82 9.59
C LEU A 59 -23.75 24.59 9.44
N VAL A 60 -24.60 24.16 8.50
CA VAL A 60 -25.92 24.77 8.27
C VAL A 60 -26.80 24.57 9.50
N GLY A 61 -26.84 23.37 10.09
CA GLY A 61 -27.61 23.11 11.30
C GLY A 61 -27.18 24.01 12.47
N SER A 62 -25.88 24.16 12.70
CA SER A 62 -25.33 25.05 13.73
C SER A 62 -25.69 26.51 13.50
N LEU A 63 -25.67 26.96 12.24
CA LEU A 63 -26.07 28.30 11.84
C LEU A 63 -27.56 28.56 12.14
N PHE A 64 -28.44 27.62 11.79
CA PHE A 64 -29.89 27.74 12.04
C PHE A 64 -30.22 27.74 13.53
N VAL A 65 -29.53 26.92 14.33
CA VAL A 65 -29.65 26.92 15.80
C VAL A 65 -29.15 28.25 16.37
N GLY A 66 -27.99 28.74 15.93
CA GLY A 66 -27.43 30.02 16.39
C GLY A 66 -28.33 31.22 16.05
N ILE A 67 -28.88 31.26 14.84
CA ILE A 67 -29.84 32.29 14.41
C ILE A 67 -31.11 32.24 15.27
N ALA A 68 -31.62 31.03 15.58
CA ALA A 68 -32.78 30.87 16.46
C ALA A 68 -32.57 31.49 17.85
N PHE A 69 -31.39 31.27 18.45
CA PHE A 69 -31.03 31.86 19.74
C PHE A 69 -30.89 33.38 19.68
N ILE A 70 -30.29 33.91 18.61
CA ILE A 70 -30.19 35.37 18.41
C ILE A 70 -31.59 36.00 18.34
N ILE A 71 -32.51 35.37 17.60
CA ILE A 71 -33.89 35.85 17.45
C ILE A 71 -34.65 35.77 18.78
N LEU A 72 -34.49 34.69 19.56
CA LEU A 72 -35.16 34.50 20.86
C LEU A 72 -34.66 35.45 21.96
N LEU A 73 -33.40 35.86 21.89
CA LEU A 73 -32.77 36.75 22.87
C LEU A 73 -32.77 38.23 22.43
N SER A 74 -33.32 38.54 21.24
CA SER A 74 -33.39 39.92 20.75
C SER A 74 -34.51 40.70 21.46
N PRO A 75 -34.22 41.91 21.98
CA PRO A 75 -35.16 42.66 22.83
C PRO A 75 -36.38 43.24 22.08
N ASP A 76 -36.39 43.26 20.74
CA ASP A 76 -37.44 43.86 19.90
C ASP A 76 -38.16 42.86 18.97
N SER A 77 -38.36 41.59 19.38
CA SER A 77 -38.86 40.56 18.44
C SER A 77 -40.37 40.67 18.12
N GLU A 78 -40.74 41.48 17.14
CA GLU A 78 -41.95 41.25 16.31
C GLU A 78 -41.79 40.04 15.37
N VAL A 79 -40.60 39.43 15.37
CA VAL A 79 -40.31 38.22 14.62
C VAL A 79 -41.13 37.06 15.20
N PRO A 80 -41.96 36.37 14.38
CA PRO A 80 -42.87 35.37 14.90
C PRO A 80 -42.09 34.25 15.59
N ILE A 81 -42.40 34.00 16.87
CA ILE A 81 -41.86 32.92 17.71
C ILE A 81 -41.87 31.58 16.95
N TRP A 82 -42.89 31.37 16.10
CA TRP A 82 -43.02 30.24 15.19
C TRP A 82 -41.84 30.07 14.22
N GLY A 83 -41.30 31.16 13.68
CA GLY A 83 -40.13 31.13 12.80
C GLY A 83 -38.88 30.65 13.53
N SER A 84 -38.69 31.07 14.79
CA SER A 84 -37.56 30.60 15.62
C SER A 84 -37.72 29.14 16.04
N LEU A 85 -38.93 28.69 16.38
CA LEU A 85 -39.21 27.28 16.65
C LEU A 85 -38.93 26.40 15.42
N CYS A 86 -39.33 26.86 14.22
CA CYS A 86 -39.05 26.17 12.96
C CYS A 86 -37.56 26.13 12.65
N SER A 87 -36.82 27.22 12.83
CA SER A 87 -35.37 27.23 12.58
C SER A 87 -34.60 26.36 13.58
N LEU A 88 -35.02 26.35 14.85
CA LEU A 88 -34.39 25.53 15.89
C LEU A 88 -34.63 24.04 15.65
N THR A 89 -35.86 23.64 15.29
CA THR A 89 -36.18 22.24 14.97
C THR A 89 -35.47 21.76 13.71
N LEU A 90 -35.54 22.51 12.61
CA LEU A 90 -34.85 22.16 11.36
C LEU A 90 -33.33 22.16 11.52
N GLY A 91 -32.78 23.13 12.26
CA GLY A 91 -31.36 23.21 12.57
C GLY A 91 -30.89 22.02 13.41
N SER A 92 -31.65 21.64 14.43
CA SER A 92 -31.34 20.49 15.29
C SER A 92 -31.40 19.16 14.53
N VAL A 93 -32.39 18.98 13.65
CA VAL A 93 -32.48 17.79 12.78
C VAL A 93 -31.31 17.75 11.81
N ALA A 94 -30.95 18.86 11.17
CA ALA A 94 -29.80 18.94 10.27
C ALA A 94 -28.48 18.62 11.00
N MET A 95 -28.29 19.14 12.22
CA MET A 95 -27.14 18.80 13.06
C MET A 95 -27.12 17.32 13.42
N TYR A 96 -28.25 16.75 13.83
CA TYR A 96 -28.34 15.34 14.21
C TYR A 96 -27.98 14.42 13.03
N VAL A 97 -28.56 14.69 11.85
CA VAL A 97 -28.25 13.95 10.62
C VAL A 97 -26.77 14.09 10.27
N GLY A 98 -26.24 15.31 10.27
CA GLY A 98 -24.81 15.54 10.00
C GLY A 98 -23.90 14.82 11.00
N TRP A 99 -24.26 14.81 12.28
CA TRP A 99 -23.49 14.16 13.34
C TRP A 99 -23.49 12.64 13.21
N MET A 100 -24.63 12.03 12.92
CA MET A 100 -24.75 10.58 12.75
C MET A 100 -23.75 10.07 11.68
N PHE A 101 -23.75 10.68 10.50
CA PHE A 101 -22.88 10.26 9.40
C PHE A 101 -21.40 10.64 9.59
N VAL A 102 -21.11 11.78 10.20
CA VAL A 102 -19.72 12.19 10.50
C VAL A 102 -19.13 11.34 11.61
N SER A 103 -19.89 11.01 12.66
CA SER A 103 -19.40 10.20 13.77
C SER A 103 -19.08 8.76 13.36
N GLU A 104 -19.90 8.14 12.50
CA GLU A 104 -19.60 6.83 11.88
C GLU A 104 -18.31 6.90 11.04
N SER A 105 -18.16 7.96 10.24
CA SER A 105 -16.99 8.15 9.40
C SER A 105 -15.70 8.36 10.20
N VAL A 106 -15.76 9.13 11.30
CA VAL A 106 -14.63 9.33 12.22
C VAL A 106 -14.29 8.05 12.97
N GLY A 107 -15.30 7.26 13.38
CA GLY A 107 -15.12 5.95 13.98
C GLY A 107 -14.31 5.01 13.09
N GLU A 108 -14.67 4.92 11.81
CA GLU A 108 -13.96 4.08 10.83
C GLU A 108 -12.56 4.62 10.43
N VAL A 109 -12.23 5.89 10.73
CA VAL A 109 -10.85 6.42 10.58
C VAL A 109 -9.97 5.97 11.74
N ILE A 110 -10.52 5.94 12.95
CA ILE A 110 -9.80 5.56 14.17
C ILE A 110 -9.67 4.04 14.26
N ASN A 111 -10.75 3.31 13.94
CA ASN A 111 -10.83 1.86 13.93
C ASN A 111 -11.43 1.39 12.59
N PRO A 112 -10.60 1.24 11.55
CA PRO A 112 -11.08 0.78 10.25
C PRO A 112 -11.55 -0.68 10.32
N ASP A 113 -12.76 -0.93 9.80
CA ASP A 113 -13.36 -2.27 9.70
C ASP A 113 -12.52 -3.26 8.88
N ASP A 114 -11.75 -2.76 7.90
CA ASP A 114 -10.81 -3.54 7.11
C ASP A 114 -9.45 -2.84 7.15
N PHE A 115 -8.58 -3.23 8.08
CA PHE A 115 -7.16 -2.84 8.14
C PHE A 115 -6.29 -4.00 7.67
N GLU A 116 -5.23 -3.68 6.91
CA GLU A 116 -4.16 -4.64 6.64
C GLU A 116 -2.85 -3.86 6.46
N LYS A 117 -1.84 -4.21 7.24
CA LYS A 117 -0.46 -3.80 7.06
C LYS A 117 0.35 -5.01 6.63
N SER A 118 1.06 -4.87 5.52
CA SER A 118 1.92 -5.95 5.01
C SER A 118 3.21 -5.43 4.41
N GLU A 119 4.27 -6.15 4.69
CA GLU A 119 5.60 -5.92 4.13
C GLU A 119 5.87 -6.92 3.01
N VAL A 120 6.52 -6.45 1.96
CA VAL A 120 7.08 -7.31 0.92
C VAL A 120 8.60 -7.20 1.00
N ARG A 121 9.26 -8.36 1.06
CA ARG A 121 10.71 -8.50 1.07
C ARG A 121 11.15 -9.40 -0.07
N VAL A 122 12.27 -9.06 -0.68
CA VAL A 122 12.93 -9.85 -1.71
C VAL A 122 14.17 -10.48 -1.08
N PHE A 123 14.15 -11.80 -0.95
CA PHE A 123 15.22 -12.59 -0.38
C PHE A 123 16.06 -13.22 -1.49
N PHE A 124 17.37 -13.25 -1.28
CA PHE A 124 18.33 -13.91 -2.14
C PHE A 124 19.19 -14.86 -1.35
N HIS A 125 19.31 -16.09 -1.85
CA HIS A 125 20.24 -17.08 -1.33
C HIS A 125 21.32 -17.34 -2.37
N GLU A 126 22.58 -17.14 -1.98
CA GLU A 126 23.72 -17.24 -2.89
C GLU A 126 23.96 -18.70 -3.34
N ASP A 127 24.05 -19.65 -2.41
CA ASP A 127 24.37 -21.05 -2.78
C ASP A 127 23.29 -21.72 -3.63
N TYR A 128 22.02 -21.51 -3.29
CA TYR A 128 20.91 -22.03 -4.09
C TYR A 128 20.62 -21.20 -5.34
N GLN A 129 21.27 -20.04 -5.51
CA GLN A 129 20.99 -19.10 -6.59
C GLN A 129 19.48 -18.82 -6.67
N TYR A 130 18.87 -18.53 -5.53
CA TYR A 130 17.40 -18.48 -5.40
C TYR A 130 16.95 -17.08 -4.98
N LEU A 131 15.98 -16.53 -5.71
CA LEU A 131 15.40 -15.22 -5.47
C LEU A 131 13.89 -15.37 -5.23
N ALA A 132 13.39 -14.82 -4.12
CA ALA A 132 11.97 -14.89 -3.76
C ALA A 132 11.43 -13.55 -3.31
N GLU A 133 10.28 -13.15 -3.86
CA GLU A 133 9.49 -12.00 -3.38
C GLU A 133 8.40 -12.55 -2.45
N VAL A 134 8.50 -12.21 -1.17
CA VAL A 134 7.64 -12.72 -0.11
C VAL A 134 6.88 -11.57 0.54
N LYS A 135 5.57 -11.74 0.71
CA LYS A 135 4.70 -10.83 1.44
C LYS A 135 4.40 -11.43 2.81
N VAL A 136 4.56 -10.63 3.87
CA VAL A 136 4.17 -10.99 5.24
C VAL A 136 3.10 -10.01 5.70
N ILE A 137 1.98 -10.54 6.20
CA ILE A 137 0.93 -9.72 6.82
C ILE A 137 1.31 -9.51 8.29
N LEU A 138 1.64 -8.26 8.63
CA LEU A 138 2.11 -7.90 9.96
C LEU A 138 0.96 -7.58 10.92
N ASP A 139 -0.11 -7.02 10.37
CA ASP A 139 -1.27 -6.58 11.14
C ASP A 139 -2.50 -6.59 10.22
N ALA A 140 -3.65 -7.00 10.75
CA ALA A 140 -4.91 -7.03 10.03
C ALA A 140 -6.07 -7.03 11.03
N THR A 141 -7.23 -6.48 10.62
CA THR A 141 -8.45 -6.59 11.44
C THR A 141 -8.91 -8.05 11.61
N ASP A 142 -8.58 -8.89 10.64
CA ASP A 142 -8.80 -10.33 10.70
C ASP A 142 -7.57 -11.00 11.32
N GLU A 143 -7.65 -11.33 12.61
CA GLU A 143 -6.55 -11.91 13.38
C GLU A 143 -6.02 -13.22 12.77
N ASP A 144 -6.89 -13.98 12.08
CA ASP A 144 -6.51 -15.22 11.40
C ASP A 144 -5.54 -15.00 10.23
N LYS A 145 -5.43 -13.76 9.72
CA LYS A 145 -4.50 -13.40 8.64
C LYS A 145 -3.15 -12.90 9.14
N ILE A 146 -3.02 -12.58 10.43
CA ILE A 146 -1.78 -12.00 10.98
C ILE A 146 -0.71 -13.08 11.01
N GLY A 147 0.47 -12.76 10.48
CA GLY A 147 1.58 -13.70 10.34
C GLY A 147 1.53 -14.56 9.08
N ASP A 148 0.52 -14.38 8.21
CA ASP A 148 0.45 -15.08 6.93
C ASP A 148 1.66 -14.73 6.05
N ILE A 149 2.34 -15.78 5.57
CA ILE A 149 3.49 -15.70 4.66
C ILE A 149 3.05 -16.12 3.26
N ILE A 150 3.19 -15.23 2.29
CA ILE A 150 2.77 -15.44 0.91
C ILE A 150 3.97 -15.26 -0.03
N PHE A 151 4.36 -16.34 -0.71
CA PHE A 151 5.36 -16.29 -1.78
C PHE A 151 4.73 -15.74 -3.06
N LEU A 152 5.01 -14.48 -3.39
CA LEU A 152 4.45 -13.81 -4.56
C LEU A 152 5.10 -14.30 -5.86
N LYS A 153 6.45 -14.35 -5.87
CA LYS A 153 7.25 -14.73 -7.04
C LYS A 153 8.52 -15.43 -6.60
N GLN A 154 9.02 -16.33 -7.43
CA GLN A 154 10.21 -17.13 -7.16
C GLN A 154 10.96 -17.36 -8.46
N ILE A 155 12.28 -17.16 -8.45
CA ILE A 155 13.16 -17.39 -9.58
C ILE A 155 14.40 -18.14 -9.07
N PHE A 156 14.74 -19.24 -9.74
CA PHE A 156 16.08 -19.81 -9.63
C PHE A 156 16.93 -19.16 -10.71
N LEU A 157 18.00 -18.49 -10.29
CA LEU A 157 18.90 -17.81 -11.19
C LEU A 157 19.65 -18.83 -12.04
N SER A 158 19.74 -18.52 -13.31
CA SER A 158 20.41 -19.32 -14.33
C SER A 158 21.05 -18.40 -15.36
N ASP A 159 21.80 -18.97 -16.30
CA ASP A 159 22.42 -18.22 -17.40
C ASP A 159 21.38 -17.56 -18.33
N GLU A 160 20.12 -17.99 -18.27
CA GLU A 160 19.02 -17.38 -19.04
C GLU A 160 18.47 -16.12 -18.35
N CYS A 161 18.66 -15.99 -17.04
CA CYS A 161 18.17 -14.86 -16.27
C CYS A 161 18.93 -13.59 -16.62
N GLU A 162 18.21 -12.46 -16.65
CA GLU A 162 18.78 -11.16 -17.00
C GLU A 162 18.32 -10.07 -16.04
N ILE A 163 19.17 -9.05 -15.88
CA ILE A 163 18.78 -7.79 -15.23
C ILE A 163 18.28 -6.82 -16.29
N GLU A 164 17.04 -6.39 -16.12
CA GLU A 164 16.34 -5.43 -16.97
C GLU A 164 16.03 -4.14 -16.20
N CYS A 165 15.92 -3.02 -16.91
CA CYS A 165 15.47 -1.75 -16.36
C CYS A 165 14.28 -1.23 -17.17
N GLU A 166 13.12 -1.10 -16.55
CA GLU A 166 12.01 -0.36 -17.14
C GLU A 166 12.19 1.13 -16.83
N PHE A 167 12.19 1.95 -17.88
CA PHE A 167 12.29 3.40 -17.77
C PHE A 167 10.97 4.05 -18.16
N ILE A 168 10.32 4.71 -17.21
CA ILE A 168 9.11 5.48 -17.46
C ILE A 168 9.45 6.96 -17.31
N ARG A 169 9.33 7.69 -18.41
CA ARG A 169 9.53 9.13 -18.40
C ARG A 169 8.46 9.79 -17.54
N GLY A 170 8.90 10.68 -16.66
CA GLY A 170 8.04 11.57 -15.91
C GLY A 170 7.25 12.48 -16.83
N TYR A 171 6.09 12.92 -16.37
CA TYR A 171 5.29 13.93 -17.06
C TYR A 171 5.23 15.19 -16.20
N SER A 172 5.15 16.34 -16.85
CA SER A 172 4.90 17.62 -16.21
C SER A 172 3.76 18.30 -16.94
N ASP A 173 2.72 18.66 -16.20
CA ASP A 173 1.66 19.56 -16.65
C ASP A 173 1.63 20.81 -15.76
N ASN A 174 0.64 21.69 -15.98
CA ASN A 174 0.54 22.97 -15.27
C ASN A 174 0.25 22.83 -13.76
N HIS A 175 -0.07 21.64 -13.26
CA HIS A 175 -0.50 21.40 -11.88
C HIS A 175 0.24 20.24 -11.19
N THR A 176 0.97 19.42 -11.95
CA THR A 176 1.55 18.17 -11.48
C THR A 176 2.86 17.87 -12.20
N SER A 177 3.89 17.51 -11.44
CA SER A 177 5.12 16.95 -11.98
C SER A 177 5.40 15.60 -11.36
N ALA A 178 5.63 14.60 -12.22
CA ALA A 178 6.08 13.28 -11.84
C ALA A 178 7.55 13.11 -12.29
N PRO A 179 8.46 12.65 -11.42
CA PRO A 179 9.85 12.41 -11.79
C PRO A 179 10.00 11.23 -12.75
N ASP A 180 11.16 11.12 -13.38
CA ASP A 180 11.52 9.95 -14.19
C ASP A 180 11.65 8.72 -13.27
N ARG A 181 11.11 7.58 -13.68
CA ARG A 181 11.11 6.34 -12.86
C ARG A 181 11.93 5.25 -13.53
N ASN A 182 12.73 4.56 -12.72
CA ASN A 182 13.59 3.47 -13.14
C ASN A 182 13.35 2.29 -12.21
N THR A 183 12.83 1.20 -12.76
CA THR A 183 12.57 -0.02 -12.01
C THR A 183 13.44 -1.13 -12.56
N PHE A 184 14.27 -1.72 -11.69
CA PHE A 184 15.17 -2.81 -12.04
C PHE A 184 14.54 -4.13 -11.63
N TYR A 185 14.57 -5.09 -12.54
CA TYR A 185 14.01 -6.41 -12.36
C TYR A 185 15.05 -7.49 -12.67
N VAL A 186 14.89 -8.64 -12.04
CA VAL A 186 15.45 -9.91 -12.50
C VAL A 186 14.35 -10.63 -13.25
N SER A 187 14.57 -10.96 -14.52
CA SER A 187 13.70 -11.83 -15.31
C SER A 187 14.26 -13.24 -15.37
N ASP A 188 13.38 -14.22 -15.49
CA ASP A 188 13.72 -15.64 -15.69
C ASP A 188 14.15 -15.97 -17.14
N GLY A 189 14.48 -14.95 -17.95
CA GLY A 189 14.84 -15.09 -19.37
C GLY A 189 13.65 -15.19 -20.32
N ASN A 190 12.42 -15.37 -19.81
CA ASN A 190 11.21 -15.37 -20.63
C ASN A 190 10.55 -13.99 -20.62
N LYS A 191 10.28 -13.42 -21.81
CA LYS A 191 9.64 -12.10 -21.95
C LYS A 191 8.30 -11.98 -21.24
N PHE A 192 7.55 -13.07 -21.15
CA PHE A 192 6.28 -13.17 -20.42
C PHE A 192 6.40 -13.94 -19.09
N GLY A 193 7.63 -14.25 -18.69
CA GLY A 193 7.92 -15.01 -17.48
C GLY A 193 7.90 -14.15 -16.22
N THR A 194 8.41 -14.75 -15.15
CA THR A 194 8.43 -14.15 -13.83
C THR A 194 9.47 -13.03 -13.77
N ARG A 195 9.06 -11.86 -13.27
CA ARG A 195 9.96 -10.73 -13.00
C ARG A 195 9.89 -10.31 -11.54
N ILE A 196 11.02 -10.31 -10.86
CA ILE A 196 11.13 -9.86 -9.46
C ILE A 196 11.80 -8.49 -9.45
N THR A 197 11.13 -7.51 -8.83
CA THR A 197 11.67 -6.15 -8.70
C THR A 197 12.73 -6.10 -7.62
N ILE A 198 13.97 -5.77 -8.00
CA ILE A 198 15.12 -5.70 -7.09
C ILE A 198 15.46 -4.27 -6.67
N CYS A 199 15.11 -3.25 -7.47
CA CYS A 199 15.41 -1.87 -7.14
C CYS A 199 14.44 -0.89 -7.79
N TYR A 200 14.12 0.19 -7.07
CA TYR A 200 13.36 1.33 -7.59
C TYR A 200 14.13 2.63 -7.33
N ARG A 201 14.27 3.47 -8.36
CA ARG A 201 14.97 4.76 -8.29
C ARG A 201 14.33 5.81 -9.20
N ASN A 202 14.23 7.03 -8.69
CA ASN A 202 13.81 8.19 -9.48
C ASN A 202 15.01 8.93 -10.07
N ASP A 203 14.79 9.64 -11.18
CA ASP A 203 15.68 10.65 -11.76
C ASP A 203 17.11 10.16 -12.08
N LEU A 204 17.23 8.90 -12.53
CA LEU A 204 18.51 8.34 -12.95
C LEU A 204 18.86 8.68 -14.40
N LYS A 205 20.12 9.06 -14.61
CA LYS A 205 20.76 9.11 -15.93
C LYS A 205 21.19 7.72 -16.37
N GLN A 206 21.38 7.52 -17.68
CA GLN A 206 21.77 6.23 -18.26
C GLN A 206 23.04 5.63 -17.65
N ALA A 207 24.09 6.42 -17.45
CA ALA A 207 25.33 5.94 -16.83
C ALA A 207 25.09 5.35 -15.42
N LYS A 208 24.22 5.99 -14.63
CA LYS A 208 23.85 5.49 -13.31
C LYS A 208 22.96 4.25 -13.36
N ARG A 209 22.11 4.11 -14.39
CA ARG A 209 21.37 2.87 -14.62
C ARG A 209 22.31 1.69 -14.84
N ILE A 210 23.32 1.88 -15.68
CA ILE A 210 24.33 0.85 -15.96
C ILE A 210 25.10 0.47 -14.70
N GLU A 211 25.61 1.45 -13.93
CA GLU A 211 26.35 1.21 -12.69
C GLU A 211 25.54 0.38 -11.67
N ILE A 212 24.24 0.67 -11.53
CA ILE A 212 23.34 -0.09 -10.66
C ILE A 212 23.15 -1.51 -11.19
N ALA A 213 22.89 -1.66 -12.49
CA ALA A 213 22.72 -2.98 -13.12
C ALA A 213 23.99 -3.84 -12.98
N GLU A 214 25.18 -3.25 -13.14
CA GLU A 214 26.47 -3.92 -12.94
C GLU A 214 26.67 -4.37 -11.49
N LYS A 215 26.29 -3.54 -10.51
CA LYS A 215 26.35 -3.93 -9.10
C LYS A 215 25.48 -5.15 -8.80
N PHE A 216 24.25 -5.17 -9.31
CA PHE A 216 23.36 -6.31 -9.14
C PHE A 216 23.80 -7.53 -9.96
N SER A 217 24.30 -7.33 -11.17
CA SER A 217 24.84 -8.40 -12.03
C SER A 217 25.98 -9.13 -11.34
N LYS A 218 26.93 -8.38 -10.77
CA LYS A 218 28.03 -8.95 -10.00
C LYS A 218 27.55 -9.71 -8.76
N LYS A 219 26.55 -9.19 -8.08
CA LYS A 219 26.00 -9.79 -6.85
C LYS A 219 25.22 -11.08 -7.12
N LEU A 220 24.37 -11.05 -8.15
CA LEU A 220 23.45 -12.14 -8.48
C LEU A 220 24.05 -13.17 -9.44
N GLY A 221 25.25 -12.92 -9.98
CA GLY A 221 25.91 -13.83 -10.91
C GLY A 221 25.24 -13.91 -12.30
N ILE A 222 24.29 -13.02 -12.62
CA ILE A 222 23.53 -13.03 -13.87
C ILE A 222 23.90 -11.86 -14.77
N LYS A 223 23.67 -12.01 -16.08
CA LYS A 223 23.97 -10.99 -17.08
C LYS A 223 22.98 -9.81 -17.05
N ILE A 224 23.41 -8.69 -17.62
CA ILE A 224 22.57 -7.53 -17.87
C ILE A 224 21.92 -7.70 -19.26
N ALA A 225 20.61 -7.43 -19.35
CA ALA A 225 19.90 -7.47 -20.62
C ALA A 225 20.51 -6.47 -21.64
N SER A 226 20.44 -6.83 -22.92
CA SER A 226 20.90 -5.98 -24.02
C SER A 226 19.78 -5.77 -25.04
N PRO A 227 19.16 -4.57 -25.11
CA PRO A 227 19.46 -3.37 -24.32
C PRO A 227 19.00 -3.48 -22.84
N LEU A 228 19.69 -2.79 -21.92
CA LEU A 228 19.31 -2.75 -20.50
C LEU A 228 17.93 -2.12 -20.28
N VAL A 229 17.61 -1.08 -21.04
CA VAL A 229 16.33 -0.38 -20.93
C VAL A 229 15.34 -1.05 -21.87
N VAL A 230 14.29 -1.63 -21.30
CA VAL A 230 13.19 -2.32 -22.00
C VAL A 230 11.93 -1.47 -22.06
#